data_AF-A0A3M2VTZ2-F1
#
_entry.id   AF-A0A3M2VTZ2-F1
#
_cell.length_a   1.000
_cell.length_b   1.000
_cell.length_c   1.000
_cell.angle_alpha   90.00
_cell.angle_beta   90.00
_cell.angle_gamma   90.00
#
_symmetry.space_group_name_H-M   'P 1'
#
loop_
_entity.id
_entity.type
_entity.pdbx_description
1 polymer ?
#
loop_
_entity_poly.entity_id
_entity_poly.type
_entity_poly.pdbx_seq_one_letter_code
_entity_poly.pdbx_strand_id
1 'polypeptide(L)'
;LSALTGQPLEAGLMSDLIKREICVRLLLSCAGQWLRSVTRDGYRDKGIVRAIEWLKLHYDEPLHVAQLAQLSGMASSTLHHNFRKLTGTSPVQYQKSLRLQAARSLMLTE
;
A
#
# COMPACT_ATOMS: atom_id res chain seq x y z
N LEU A 1 -6.09 35.73 14.33
CA LEU A 1 -4.99 34.76 14.47
C LEU A 1 -4.18 34.95 15.77
N SER A 2 -4.16 36.13 16.39
CA SER A 2 -3.46 36.43 17.66
C SER A 2 -4.06 35.82 18.95
N ALA A 3 -5.23 35.16 18.89
CA ALA A 3 -5.89 34.58 20.07
C ALA A 3 -5.63 33.07 20.27
N LEU A 4 -4.93 32.42 19.32
CA LEU A 4 -4.79 30.96 19.27
C LEU A 4 -3.62 30.41 20.12
N THR A 5 -2.84 31.26 20.78
CA THR A 5 -1.59 30.85 21.46
C THR A 5 -1.76 30.47 22.93
N GLY A 6 -2.97 30.54 23.50
CA GLY A 6 -3.21 30.29 24.93
C GLY A 6 -3.80 28.92 25.29
N GLN A 7 -4.40 28.19 24.34
CA GLN A 7 -5.16 26.98 24.63
C GLN A 7 -4.85 25.84 23.63
N PRO A 8 -4.08 24.81 24.03
CA PRO A 8 -3.62 23.75 23.13
C PRO A 8 -4.76 22.87 22.59
N LEU A 9 -5.86 22.74 23.34
CA LEU A 9 -7.03 21.97 22.90
C LEU A 9 -7.77 22.66 21.75
N GLU A 10 -7.99 23.98 21.85
CA GLU A 10 -8.60 24.80 20.80
C GLU A 10 -7.70 24.89 19.57
N ALA A 11 -6.38 25.04 19.77
CA ALA A 11 -5.41 25.02 18.68
C ALA A 11 -5.43 23.68 17.91
N GLY A 12 -5.56 22.55 18.61
CA GLY A 12 -5.72 21.23 18.01
C GLY A 12 -7.03 21.10 17.21
N LEU A 13 -8.15 21.50 17.81
CA LEU A 13 -9.47 21.48 17.14
C LEU A 13 -9.48 22.36 15.88
N MET A 14 -8.96 23.58 15.97
CA MET A 14 -8.84 24.50 14.84
C MET A 14 -7.89 23.96 13.77
N SER A 15 -6.77 23.36 14.17
CA SER A 15 -5.85 22.69 13.24
C SER A 15 -6.57 21.63 12.43
N ASP A 16 -7.41 20.80 13.06
CA ASP A 16 -8.09 19.72 12.36
C ASP A 16 -9.22 20.23 11.46
N LEU A 17 -9.92 21.29 11.87
CA LEU A 17 -10.91 21.96 11.03
C LEU A 17 -10.26 22.61 9.80
N ILE A 18 -9.14 23.31 9.97
CA ILE A 18 -8.39 23.92 8.85
C ILE A 18 -7.88 22.84 7.89
N LYS A 19 -7.32 21.73 8.39
CA LYS A 19 -6.91 20.60 7.54
C LYS A 19 -8.08 20.03 6.74
N ARG A 20 -9.23 19.80 7.40
CA ARG A 20 -10.44 19.30 6.73
C ARG A 20 -10.93 20.26 5.65
N GLU A 21 -10.95 21.56 5.94
CA GLU A 21 -11.37 22.58 4.97
C GLU A 21 -10.43 22.64 3.77
N ILE A 22 -9.11 22.64 3.98
CA ILE A 22 -8.12 22.60 2.90
C ILE A 22 -8.31 21.34 2.04
N CYS A 23 -8.48 20.17 2.67
CA CYS A 23 -8.76 18.92 1.96
C CYS A 23 -10.03 19.02 1.10
N VAL A 24 -11.12 19.54 1.64
CA VAL A 24 -12.39 19.70 0.92
C VAL A 24 -12.23 20.65 -0.27
N ARG A 25 -11.60 21.81 -0.07
CA ARG A 25 -11.35 22.79 -1.14
C ARG A 25 -10.45 22.22 -2.25
N LEU A 26 -9.41 21.46 -1.89
CA LEU A 26 -8.54 20.79 -2.86
C LEU A 26 -9.29 19.72 -3.65
N LEU A 27 -10.12 18.90 -3.00
CA LEU A 27 -10.92 17.86 -3.66
C LEU A 27 -11.96 18.44 -4.63
N LEU A 28 -12.53 19.61 -4.32
CA LEU A 28 -13.50 20.31 -5.16
C LEU A 28 -12.86 21.12 -6.29
N SER A 29 -11.56 21.42 -6.19
CA SER A 29 -10.82 22.15 -7.22
C SER A 29 -10.51 21.28 -8.45
N CYS A 30 -10.01 21.91 -9.53
CA CYS A 30 -9.46 21.22 -10.70
C CYS A 30 -8.34 20.22 -10.32
N ALA A 31 -7.55 20.53 -9.28
CA ALA A 31 -6.51 19.63 -8.77
C ALA A 31 -7.07 18.36 -8.10
N GLY A 32 -8.37 18.32 -7.79
CA GLY A 32 -9.02 17.18 -7.14
C GLY A 32 -9.00 15.89 -7.97
N GLN A 33 -8.94 15.98 -9.30
CA GLN A 33 -8.81 14.79 -10.15
C GLN A 33 -7.40 14.19 -10.09
N TRP A 34 -6.37 15.05 -10.13
CA TRP A 34 -4.97 14.65 -9.94
C TRP A 34 -4.72 14.10 -8.53
N LEU A 35 -5.27 14.73 -7.49
CA LEU A 35 -5.14 14.23 -6.13
C LEU A 35 -5.78 12.84 -5.96
N ARG A 36 -6.93 12.61 -6.61
CA ARG A 36 -7.59 11.29 -6.64
C ARG A 36 -6.77 10.23 -7.39
N SER A 37 -6.04 10.59 -8.44
CA SER A 37 -5.17 9.63 -9.13
C SER A 37 -3.95 9.28 -8.29
N VAL A 38 -3.26 10.28 -7.71
CA VAL A 38 -2.05 10.06 -6.89
C VAL A 38 -2.38 9.28 -5.61
N THR A 39 -3.50 9.58 -4.96
CA THR A 39 -3.95 8.82 -3.78
C THR A 39 -4.35 7.39 -4.13
N ARG A 40 -5.01 7.18 -5.27
CA ARG A 40 -5.37 5.84 -5.77
C ARG A 40 -4.13 5.02 -6.10
N ASP A 41 -3.15 5.59 -6.79
CA ASP A 41 -1.92 4.88 -7.15
C ASP A 41 -1.08 4.59 -5.89
N GLY A 42 -0.93 5.55 -4.98
CA GLY A 42 -0.27 5.31 -3.69
C GLY A 42 -0.98 4.26 -2.82
N TYR A 43 -2.31 4.17 -2.86
CA TYR A 43 -3.06 3.10 -2.18
C TYR A 43 -2.80 1.74 -2.82
N ARG A 44 -2.72 1.68 -4.16
CA ARG A 44 -2.40 0.45 -4.91
C ARG A 44 -0.99 -0.06 -4.60
N ASP A 45 -0.02 0.84 -4.54
CA ASP A 45 1.36 0.49 -4.20
C ASP A 45 1.46 -0.05 -2.78
N LYS A 46 0.75 0.55 -1.82
CA LYS A 46 0.64 0.03 -0.44
C LYS A 46 0.03 -1.37 -0.40
N GLY A 47 -0.98 -1.64 -1.23
CA GLY A 47 -1.57 -2.98 -1.37
C GLY A 47 -0.56 -4.03 -1.85
N ILE A 48 0.27 -3.68 -2.84
CA ILE A 48 1.32 -4.58 -3.34
C ILE A 48 2.44 -4.79 -2.32
N VAL A 49 2.86 -3.76 -1.59
CA VAL A 49 3.85 -3.91 -0.51
C VAL A 49 3.36 -4.93 0.54
N ARG A 50 2.09 -4.81 0.96
CA ARG A 50 1.48 -5.79 1.89
C ARG A 50 1.44 -7.20 1.30
N ALA A 51 1.16 -7.35 0.00
CA ALA A 51 1.19 -8.63 -0.68
C ALA A 51 2.59 -9.28 -0.64
N ILE A 52 3.63 -8.47 -0.88
CA ILE A 52 5.03 -8.91 -0.86
C ILE A 52 5.44 -9.33 0.56
N GLU A 53 5.09 -8.54 1.58
CA GLU A 53 5.35 -8.88 2.99
C GLU A 53 4.69 -10.20 3.37
N TRP A 54 3.43 -10.39 3.00
CA TRP A 54 2.72 -11.64 3.26
C TRP A 54 3.40 -12.83 2.57
N LEU A 55 3.80 -12.70 1.31
CA LEU A 55 4.51 -13.74 0.56
C LEU A 55 5.87 -14.09 1.16
N LYS A 56 6.60 -13.12 1.74
CA LYS A 56 7.87 -13.38 2.42
C LYS A 56 7.69 -14.13 3.73
N LEU A 57 6.54 -13.98 4.40
CA LEU A 57 6.24 -14.68 5.65
C LEU A 57 5.66 -16.09 5.41
N HIS A 58 4.90 -16.29 4.33
CA HIS A 58 4.19 -17.53 4.02
C HIS A 58 4.65 -18.12 2.67
N TYR A 59 5.96 -18.07 2.40
CA TYR A 59 6.48 -18.51 1.10
C TYR A 59 6.34 -20.02 0.91
N ASP A 60 6.28 -20.81 1.98
CA ASP A 60 6.16 -22.27 2.02
C ASP A 60 4.72 -22.78 1.87
N GLU A 61 3.71 -21.94 2.14
CA GLU A 61 2.29 -22.27 2.01
C GLU A 61 1.76 -22.23 0.56
N PRO A 62 0.72 -23.00 0.20
CA PRO A 62 0.11 -22.92 -1.13
C PRO A 62 -0.54 -21.54 -1.39
N LEU A 63 -0.10 -20.84 -2.44
CA LEU A 63 -0.61 -19.51 -2.76
C LEU A 63 -1.96 -19.53 -3.48
N HIS A 64 -3.01 -19.02 -2.84
CA HIS A 64 -4.26 -18.66 -3.48
C HIS A 64 -4.25 -17.18 -3.88
N VAL A 65 -4.18 -16.92 -5.19
CA VAL A 65 -4.16 -15.54 -5.74
C VAL A 65 -5.37 -14.73 -5.29
N ALA A 66 -6.55 -15.34 -5.18
CA ALA A 66 -7.76 -14.64 -4.73
C ALA A 66 -7.63 -14.11 -3.29
N GLN A 67 -7.03 -14.89 -2.39
CA GLN A 67 -6.78 -14.48 -1.01
C GLN A 67 -5.74 -13.35 -0.96
N LEU A 68 -4.66 -13.47 -1.74
CA LEU A 68 -3.65 -12.42 -1.84
C LEU A 68 -4.23 -11.11 -2.40
N ALA A 69 -5.15 -11.20 -3.37
CA ALA A 69 -5.85 -10.06 -3.93
C ALA A 69 -6.73 -9.36 -2.88
N GLN A 70 -7.48 -10.14 -2.10
CA GLN A 70 -8.29 -9.63 -0.99
C GLN A 70 -7.44 -8.94 0.08
N LEU A 71 -6.33 -9.54 0.50
CA LEU A 71 -5.37 -8.94 1.45
C LEU A 71 -4.79 -7.61 0.96
N SER A 72 -4.62 -7.49 -0.35
CA SER A 72 -4.10 -6.30 -1.02
C SER A 72 -5.17 -5.24 -1.31
N GLY A 73 -6.45 -5.54 -1.04
CA GLY A 73 -7.58 -4.66 -1.37
C GLY A 73 -7.81 -4.49 -2.87
N MET A 74 -7.49 -5.51 -3.67
CA MET A 74 -7.54 -5.46 -5.13
C MET A 74 -8.29 -6.66 -5.72
N ALA A 75 -8.79 -6.51 -6.95
CA ALA A 75 -9.17 -7.65 -7.78
C ALA A 75 -7.92 -8.41 -8.26
N SER A 76 -8.05 -9.72 -8.52
CA SER A 76 -6.92 -10.58 -8.92
C SER A 76 -6.20 -10.11 -10.17
N SER A 77 -6.91 -9.61 -11.19
CA SER A 77 -6.30 -9.07 -12.42
C SER A 77 -5.45 -7.82 -12.14
N THR A 78 -5.98 -6.90 -11.33
CA THR A 78 -5.29 -5.69 -10.88
C THR A 78 -4.05 -6.03 -10.05
N LEU A 79 -4.16 -7.03 -9.17
CA LEU A 79 -3.02 -7.54 -8.41
C LEU A 79 -1.93 -8.03 -9.35
N HIS A 80 -2.25 -8.94 -10.28
CA HIS A 80 -1.26 -9.46 -11.24
C HIS A 80 -0.55 -8.36 -12.02
N HIS A 81 -1.30 -7.38 -12.54
CA HIS A 81 -0.73 -6.28 -13.32
C HIS A 81 0.21 -5.42 -12.48
N ASN A 82 -0.24 -4.92 -11.32
CA ASN A 82 0.55 -4.03 -10.49
C ASN A 82 1.72 -4.75 -9.80
N PHE A 83 1.52 -6.00 -9.39
CA PHE A 83 2.58 -6.84 -8.83
C PHE A 83 3.71 -7.04 -9.84
N ARG A 84 3.36 -7.36 -11.10
CA ARG A 84 4.37 -7.49 -12.17
C ARG A 84 5.02 -6.16 -12.51
N LYS A 85 4.27 -5.06 -12.49
CA LYS A 85 4.82 -3.71 -12.71
C LYS A 85 5.89 -3.35 -11.67
N LEU A 86 5.67 -3.71 -10.40
CA LEU A 86 6.58 -3.39 -9.30
C LEU A 86 7.72 -4.41 -9.10
N THR A 87 7.44 -5.70 -9.26
CA THR A 87 8.40 -6.80 -8.97
C THR A 87 9.02 -7.44 -10.21
N GLY A 88 8.56 -7.08 -11.40
CA GLY A 88 8.95 -7.69 -12.68
C GLY A 88 8.34 -9.07 -12.96
N THR A 89 7.71 -9.72 -11.96
CA THR A 89 7.24 -11.11 -12.05
C THR A 89 5.81 -11.26 -11.53
N SER A 90 5.17 -12.41 -11.80
CA SER A 90 3.86 -12.71 -11.20
C SER A 90 4.01 -13.17 -9.74
N PRO A 91 2.97 -13.02 -8.89
CA PRO A 91 3.01 -13.46 -7.48
C PRO A 91 3.46 -14.91 -7.30
N VAL A 92 3.00 -15.82 -8.16
CA VAL A 92 3.36 -17.24 -8.13
C VAL A 92 4.84 -17.46 -8.46
N GLN A 93 5.37 -16.74 -9.45
CA GLN A 93 6.80 -16.82 -9.80
C GLN A 93 7.69 -16.23 -8.71
N TYR A 94 7.24 -15.14 -8.08
CA TYR A 94 7.92 -14.54 -6.95
C TYR A 94 8.02 -15.52 -5.78
N GLN A 95 6.92 -16.19 -5.42
CA GLN A 95 6.91 -17.22 -4.37
C GLN A 95 7.89 -18.37 -4.67
N LYS A 96 7.93 -18.86 -5.92
CA LYS A 96 8.91 -19.89 -6.31
C LYS A 96 10.34 -19.43 -6.12
N SER A 97 10.63 -18.18 -6.46
CA SER A 97 11.96 -17.58 -6.29
C SER A 97 12.34 -17.49 -4.81
N LEU A 98 11.39 -17.10 -3.94
CA LEU A 98 11.59 -17.10 -2.48
C LEU A 98 11.90 -18.50 -1.94
N ARG A 99 11.14 -19.53 -2.36
CA ARG A 99 11.40 -20.93 -1.96
C ARG A 99 12.80 -21.40 -2.37
N LEU A 100 13.20 -21.09 -3.60
CA LEU A 100 14.54 -21.45 -4.10
C LEU A 100 15.64 -20.72 -3.33
N GLN A 101 15.44 -19.44 -3.02
CA GLN A 101 16.39 -18.68 -2.21
C GLN A 101 16.51 -19.25 -0.80
N ALA A 102 15.41 -19.59 -0.15
CA ALA A 102 15.41 -20.22 1.18
C ALA A 102 16.13 -21.58 1.16
N ALA A 103 15.85 -22.43 0.15
CA ALA A 103 16.54 -23.70 -0.01
C ALA A 103 18.05 -23.54 -0.20
N ARG A 104 18.48 -22.58 -1.04
CA ARG A 104 19.90 -22.26 -1.21
C ARG A 104 20.56 -21.79 0.09
N SER A 105 19.88 -20.96 0.87
CA SER A 105 20.40 -20.51 2.17
C SER A 105 20.61 -21.68 3.13
N LEU A 106 19.67 -22.64 3.16
CA LEU A 106 19.82 -23.84 3.99
C LEU A 106 21.03 -24.68 3.56
N MET A 107 21.21 -24.90 2.25
CA MET A 107 22.34 -25.68 1.71
C MET A 107 23.73 -25.06 1.97
N LEU A 108 23.80 -23.74 2.21
CA LEU A 108 25.06 -23.04 2.50
C LEU A 108 25.32 -22.88 4.00
N THR A 109 24.33 -23.19 4.84
CA THR A 109 24.42 -23.08 6.31
C THR A 109 24.66 -24.46 6.97
N GLU A 110 24.66 -25.54 6.17
CA GLU A 110 25.22 -26.87 6.51
C GLU A 110 26.65 -27.01 5.98
#